data_AF-A0A7V1GTZ1-F1
#
_entry.id   AF-A0A7V1GTZ1-F1
#
_cell.length_a   1.000
_cell.length_b   1.000
_cell.length_c   1.000
_cell.angle_alpha   90.00
_cell.angle_beta   90.00
_cell.angle_gamma   90.00
#
_symmetry.space_group_name_H-M   'P 1'
#
loop_
_entity.id
_entity.type
_entity.pdbx_description
1 polymer ?
#
loop_
_entity_poly.entity_id
_entity_poly.type
_entity_poly.pdbx_seq_one_letter_code
_entity_poly.pdbx_strand_id
1 'polypeptide(L)'
;MAVKFRKACAVLLAVVGFIGCGDDGESSSATLPPLLSLAARRGADPGIFDSRGRQVLLRGVNLNSLGDYYQDNPRLPPVLPWSEEDFAQMAALGFNVVRLVLSWSALEPERGSWNQAYVQEIRRAVDSAKRAGVYVVLDMHQDAWGKFIATPPGVDCGPSRERAIGWDGAPQWATLTDGRSTCRSPGVRELSPAVSQAFENFYADRDGIQSAFVSTWSRLVAAFAQEPAVAGYDLFNEPHWGNNIVAATPKLATFYARLIPAIRAAERAAGGFPHIVFFEPLILWPVGDSAPDPAAIVDDNVVFAPHNYAESITGFNSLTIEQAFEQARHDAARYGTTFWIGEYGWFADPPRNQERLLRYATLEDTLFIGGAWWQWKQACGDPHSIGVPGREPPPLLIHLRYTECPGDVDHGWVPEWVQVLSRPYPRATPGRVARFRSDPLQWEMDLEGTADAPGEADLWIPDRSGLRPVVAGAGVQRVRLVPVAGGYRAFVSVRGTYNIQVRWTR
;
A
#
# COMPACT_ATOMS: atom_id res chain seq x y z
N MET A 1 67.74 -22.41 -4.10
CA MET A 1 68.80 -22.80 -3.14
C MET A 1 68.49 -22.17 -1.78
N ALA A 2 68.41 -23.00 -0.72
CA ALA A 2 68.54 -22.77 0.74
C ALA A 2 68.09 -21.44 1.40
N VAL A 3 67.61 -21.32 2.63
CA VAL A 3 67.15 -22.17 3.75
C VAL A 3 66.38 -21.18 4.66
N LYS A 4 65.29 -21.63 5.31
CA LYS A 4 64.41 -20.82 6.17
C LYS A 4 65.09 -20.48 7.52
N PHE A 5 64.94 -19.24 7.99
CA PHE A 5 65.16 -18.87 9.38
C PHE A 5 63.82 -18.75 10.13
N ARG A 6 63.64 -19.58 11.15
CA ARG A 6 62.65 -19.43 12.22
C ARG A 6 63.36 -18.84 13.45
N LYS A 7 62.70 -17.93 14.18
CA LYS A 7 62.95 -17.69 15.60
C LYS A 7 61.62 -17.71 16.37
N ALA A 8 61.53 -18.66 17.30
CA ALA A 8 60.65 -18.66 18.48
C ALA A 8 61.24 -17.67 19.53
N CYS A 9 60.70 -17.28 20.68
CA CYS A 9 59.64 -17.64 21.65
C CYS A 9 59.17 -16.26 22.24
N ALA A 10 58.13 -16.07 23.06
CA ALA A 10 57.79 -16.77 24.28
C ALA A 10 56.38 -16.38 24.76
N VAL A 11 55.71 -17.37 25.34
CA VAL A 11 54.46 -17.30 26.09
C VAL A 11 54.75 -16.80 27.50
N LEU A 12 53.97 -15.85 28.01
CA LEU A 12 53.89 -15.55 29.44
C LEU A 12 52.46 -15.85 29.92
N LEU A 13 52.33 -16.87 30.77
CA LEU A 13 51.15 -17.14 31.57
C LEU A 13 51.01 -16.06 32.65
N ALA A 14 49.82 -15.49 32.79
CA ALA A 14 49.36 -14.92 34.05
C ALA A 14 47.99 -15.53 34.37
N VAL A 15 47.99 -16.44 35.35
CA VAL A 15 46.79 -16.96 35.99
C VAL A 15 46.43 -16.01 37.13
N VAL A 16 45.26 -15.39 37.05
CA VAL A 16 44.55 -14.85 38.21
C VAL A 16 43.11 -15.34 38.13
N GLY A 17 42.76 -16.28 39.00
CA GLY A 17 41.37 -16.65 39.26
C GLY A 17 40.85 -15.88 40.47
N PHE A 18 39.70 -15.22 40.31
CA PHE A 18 38.76 -14.91 41.40
C PHE A 18 37.33 -15.00 40.87
N ILE A 19 36.70 -16.13 41.21
CA ILE A 19 35.31 -16.37 41.62
C ILE A 19 34.30 -15.21 41.44
N GLY A 20 33.27 -15.45 40.63
CA GLY A 20 31.87 -15.18 41.01
C GLY A 20 31.06 -14.15 40.22
N CYS A 21 29.88 -14.60 39.79
CA CYS A 21 28.65 -13.88 39.41
C CYS A 21 28.47 -13.44 37.94
N GLY A 22 27.46 -14.06 37.30
CA GLY A 22 26.73 -13.50 36.17
C GLY A 22 26.69 -14.42 34.97
N ASP A 23 25.62 -15.23 34.86
CA ASP A 23 25.12 -15.66 33.55
C ASP A 23 24.78 -14.39 32.78
N ASP A 24 25.71 -13.93 31.93
CA ASP A 24 25.38 -13.01 30.86
C ASP A 24 24.56 -13.83 29.86
N GLY A 25 23.25 -13.87 30.12
CA GLY A 25 22.27 -14.44 29.22
C GLY A 25 22.49 -13.84 27.84
N GLU A 26 22.93 -14.69 26.91
CA GLU A 26 22.83 -14.44 25.49
C GLU A 26 21.40 -13.97 25.24
N SER A 27 21.25 -12.67 24.96
CA SER A 27 20.03 -12.10 24.42
C SER A 27 19.77 -12.80 23.09
N SER A 28 19.07 -13.92 23.14
CA SER A 28 18.48 -14.53 21.95
C SER A 28 17.64 -13.43 21.31
N SER A 29 18.07 -12.90 20.16
CA SER A 29 17.24 -11.99 19.39
C SER A 29 15.98 -12.77 19.05
N ALA A 30 14.87 -12.44 19.73
CA ALA A 30 13.66 -13.21 19.60
C ALA A 30 13.17 -13.06 18.16
N THR A 31 13.30 -14.11 17.36
CA THR A 31 12.89 -14.10 15.96
C THR A 31 11.39 -13.79 15.88
N LEU A 32 11.02 -12.78 15.11
CA LEU A 32 9.60 -12.45 14.88
C LEU A 32 8.92 -13.59 14.12
N PRO A 33 7.62 -13.85 14.36
CA PRO A 33 6.90 -14.88 13.61
C PRO A 33 6.85 -14.51 12.12
N PRO A 34 6.87 -15.53 11.24
CA PRO A 34 6.72 -15.29 9.81
C PRO A 34 5.34 -14.72 9.48
N LEU A 35 5.23 -14.03 8.34
CA LEU A 35 3.94 -13.64 7.77
C LEU A 35 3.13 -14.89 7.39
N LEU A 36 1.83 -14.79 7.58
CA LEU A 36 0.87 -15.85 7.30
C LEU A 36 0.00 -15.42 6.12
N SER A 37 -0.42 -16.38 5.30
CA SER A 37 -1.35 -16.07 4.20
C SER A 37 -2.62 -15.41 4.74
N LEU A 38 -3.09 -14.39 4.02
CA LEU A 38 -4.29 -13.63 4.37
C LEU A 38 -5.48 -14.04 3.50
N ALA A 39 -6.67 -13.95 4.06
CA ALA A 39 -7.94 -14.07 3.34
C ALA A 39 -8.97 -13.11 3.92
N ALA A 40 -9.75 -12.49 3.06
CA ALA A 40 -10.95 -11.77 3.42
C ALA A 40 -12.12 -12.75 3.65
N ARG A 41 -13.08 -12.32 4.46
CA ARG A 41 -14.36 -13.01 4.64
C ARG A 41 -15.50 -12.06 4.34
N ARG A 42 -16.57 -12.59 3.75
CA ARG A 42 -17.84 -11.90 3.50
C ARG A 42 -18.92 -12.32 4.51
N GLY A 43 -20.04 -11.61 4.50
CA GLY A 43 -21.28 -11.97 5.19
C GLY A 43 -21.43 -11.27 6.54
N ALA A 44 -21.79 -12.05 7.57
CA ALA A 44 -22.10 -11.51 8.90
C ALA A 44 -20.90 -10.88 9.60
N ASP A 45 -19.70 -11.37 9.29
CA ASP A 45 -18.47 -11.07 9.99
C ASP A 45 -17.36 -10.67 9.00
N PRO A 46 -17.54 -9.59 8.22
CA PRO A 46 -16.54 -9.20 7.23
C PRO A 46 -15.24 -8.74 7.89
N GLY A 47 -14.12 -8.93 7.20
CA GLY A 47 -12.80 -8.57 7.68
C GLY A 47 -11.68 -9.34 6.96
N ILE A 48 -10.44 -8.95 7.24
CA ILE A 48 -9.23 -9.65 6.78
C ILE A 48 -8.72 -10.54 7.91
N PHE A 49 -8.36 -11.78 7.59
CA PHE A 49 -7.91 -12.77 8.55
C PHE A 49 -6.63 -13.45 8.08
N ASP A 50 -5.76 -13.80 9.02
CA ASP A 50 -4.64 -14.68 8.72
C ASP A 50 -5.05 -16.17 8.72
N SER A 51 -4.13 -17.05 8.30
CA SER A 51 -4.35 -18.50 8.27
C SER A 51 -4.60 -19.15 9.64
N ARG A 52 -4.42 -18.42 10.74
CA ARG A 52 -4.77 -18.85 12.11
C ARG A 52 -6.13 -18.29 12.56
N GLY A 53 -6.82 -17.56 11.70
CA GLY A 53 -8.12 -16.96 11.98
C GLY A 53 -8.07 -15.71 12.83
N ARG A 54 -6.90 -15.07 13.00
CA ARG A 54 -6.80 -13.77 13.68
C ARG A 54 -7.26 -12.68 12.73
N GLN A 55 -8.06 -11.74 13.21
CA GLN A 55 -8.44 -10.55 12.46
C GLN A 55 -7.23 -9.63 12.31
N VAL A 56 -6.87 -9.28 11.07
CA VAL A 56 -5.68 -8.52 10.69
C VAL A 56 -6.06 -7.10 10.29
N LEU A 57 -5.29 -6.12 10.77
CA LEU A 57 -5.41 -4.72 10.39
C LEU A 57 -4.20 -4.32 9.54
N LEU A 58 -4.41 -4.01 8.25
CA LEU A 58 -3.33 -3.67 7.33
C LEU A 58 -3.14 -2.14 7.25
N ARG A 59 -2.03 -1.62 7.78
CA ARG A 59 -1.68 -0.19 7.78
C ARG A 59 -0.30 0.02 7.17
N GLY A 60 -0.22 0.93 6.21
CA GLY A 60 0.96 1.04 5.37
C GLY A 60 1.04 2.29 4.52
N VAL A 61 1.81 2.15 3.45
CA VAL A 61 2.17 3.21 2.50
C VAL A 61 2.16 2.68 1.08
N ASN A 62 1.97 3.58 0.12
CA ASN A 62 2.21 3.32 -1.30
C ASN A 62 3.71 3.49 -1.61
N LEU A 63 4.28 2.59 -2.42
CA LEU A 63 5.65 2.65 -2.91
C LEU A 63 5.65 2.63 -4.45
N ASN A 64 5.99 3.77 -5.05
CA ASN A 64 5.95 3.96 -6.51
C ASN A 64 7.25 3.63 -7.25
N SER A 65 8.28 3.17 -6.53
CA SER A 65 9.63 2.93 -7.09
C SER A 65 9.71 1.95 -8.26
N LEU A 66 8.69 1.10 -8.45
CA LEU A 66 8.60 0.17 -9.57
C LEU A 66 7.63 0.62 -10.67
N GLY A 67 7.02 1.79 -10.54
CA GLY A 67 6.15 2.36 -11.58
C GLY A 67 6.93 2.77 -12.83
N ASP A 68 6.30 2.60 -13.99
CA ASP A 68 6.86 2.97 -15.30
C ASP A 68 6.27 4.30 -15.78
N TYR A 69 6.73 5.37 -15.14
CA TYR A 69 6.24 6.73 -15.34
C TYR A 69 6.85 7.45 -16.56
N TYR A 70 6.09 8.39 -17.10
CA TYR A 70 6.52 9.32 -18.13
C TYR A 70 7.59 10.24 -17.57
N GLN A 71 8.62 10.51 -18.37
CA GLN A 71 9.71 11.39 -17.99
C GLN A 71 9.75 12.59 -18.94
N ASP A 72 9.27 13.73 -18.46
CA ASP A 72 9.23 14.97 -19.26
C ASP A 72 10.64 15.57 -19.46
N ASN A 73 11.41 15.63 -18.38
CA ASN A 73 12.79 16.10 -18.38
C ASN A 73 13.75 14.91 -18.20
N PRO A 74 14.59 14.56 -19.20
CA PRO A 74 15.53 13.44 -19.12
C PRO A 74 16.54 13.52 -17.96
N ARG A 75 16.72 14.70 -17.35
CA ARG A 75 17.63 14.91 -16.21
C ARG A 75 16.97 14.68 -14.86
N LEU A 76 15.64 14.55 -14.82
CA LEU A 76 14.87 14.33 -13.61
C LEU A 76 14.21 12.94 -13.71
N PRO A 77 14.77 11.91 -13.06
CA PRO A 77 14.14 10.60 -13.00
C PRO A 77 12.74 10.69 -12.40
N PRO A 78 11.74 9.94 -12.92
CA PRO A 78 10.37 10.04 -12.44
C PRO A 78 10.11 9.20 -11.19
N VAL A 79 11.05 8.33 -10.79
CA VAL A 79 10.98 7.52 -9.58
C VAL A 79 12.31 7.53 -8.84
N LEU A 80 12.24 7.33 -7.53
CA LEU A 80 13.41 7.01 -6.71
C LEU A 80 13.54 5.49 -6.62
N PRO A 81 14.75 4.93 -6.77
CA PRO A 81 14.94 3.48 -6.64
C PRO A 81 14.56 3.02 -5.24
N TRP A 82 14.03 1.80 -5.15
CA TRP A 82 13.80 1.15 -3.85
C TRP A 82 15.09 0.48 -3.36
N SER A 83 15.13 0.22 -2.06
CA SER A 83 16.20 -0.46 -1.35
C SER A 83 15.62 -1.32 -0.22
N GLU A 84 16.40 -2.26 0.30
CA GLU A 84 15.94 -3.04 1.46
C GLU A 84 15.67 -2.18 2.71
N GLU A 85 16.37 -1.05 2.81
CA GLU A 85 16.22 -0.08 3.90
C GLU A 85 14.83 0.56 3.89
N ASP A 86 14.20 0.73 2.72
CA ASP A 86 12.84 1.27 2.63
C ASP A 86 11.86 0.40 3.44
N PHE A 87 11.91 -0.92 3.27
CA PHE A 87 11.03 -1.84 4.00
C PHE A 87 11.39 -1.97 5.49
N ALA A 88 12.68 -1.90 5.82
CA ALA A 88 13.12 -1.86 7.22
C ALA A 88 12.60 -0.61 7.94
N GLN A 89 12.61 0.55 7.29
CA GLN A 89 12.09 1.80 7.83
C GLN A 89 10.56 1.80 7.90
N MET A 90 9.87 1.22 6.92
CA MET A 90 8.41 1.01 7.00
C MET A 90 8.06 0.20 8.25
N ALA A 91 8.77 -0.91 8.49
CA ALA A 91 8.57 -1.72 9.69
C ALA A 91 8.92 -0.96 10.98
N ALA A 92 9.94 -0.09 10.94
CA ALA A 92 10.33 0.76 12.08
C ALA A 92 9.31 1.87 12.40
N LEU A 93 8.47 2.26 11.44
CA LEU A 93 7.30 3.11 11.67
C LEU A 93 6.05 2.30 12.06
N GLY A 94 6.19 0.98 12.16
CA GLY A 94 5.10 0.08 12.54
C GLY A 94 4.24 -0.41 11.39
N PHE A 95 4.48 0.04 10.15
CA PHE A 95 3.71 -0.42 8.99
C PHE A 95 3.83 -1.94 8.84
N ASN A 96 2.74 -2.55 8.37
CA ASN A 96 2.68 -3.99 8.12
C ASN A 96 2.22 -4.34 6.71
N VAL A 97 1.97 -3.34 5.87
CA VAL A 97 1.67 -3.53 4.45
C VAL A 97 2.34 -2.42 3.63
N VAL A 98 2.67 -2.74 2.39
CA VAL A 98 3.03 -1.78 1.34
C VAL A 98 2.14 -2.05 0.13
N ARG A 99 1.52 -1.02 -0.44
CA ARG A 99 0.89 -1.09 -1.76
C ARG A 99 1.97 -0.78 -2.78
N LEU A 100 2.39 -1.82 -3.49
CA LEU A 100 3.51 -1.78 -4.41
C LEU A 100 2.96 -1.50 -5.80
N VAL A 101 3.18 -0.28 -6.27
CA VAL A 101 2.79 0.22 -7.59
C VAL A 101 3.56 -0.54 -8.66
N LEU A 102 2.83 -1.17 -9.57
CA LEU A 102 3.33 -1.84 -10.75
C LEU A 102 2.70 -1.21 -11.99
N SER A 103 3.34 -1.36 -13.15
CA SER A 103 2.75 -0.89 -14.41
C SER A 103 2.63 -2.01 -15.43
N TRP A 104 1.47 -2.07 -16.10
CA TRP A 104 1.26 -3.00 -17.21
C TRP A 104 2.32 -2.82 -18.30
N SER A 105 2.72 -1.59 -18.59
CA SER A 105 3.76 -1.27 -19.56
C SER A 105 5.13 -1.85 -19.23
N ALA A 106 5.44 -2.06 -17.95
CA ALA A 106 6.68 -2.71 -17.54
C ALA A 106 6.60 -4.24 -17.62
N LEU A 107 5.43 -4.83 -17.34
CA LEU A 107 5.18 -6.28 -17.41
C LEU A 107 5.10 -6.79 -18.85
N GLU A 108 4.41 -6.06 -19.73
CA GLU A 108 4.14 -6.39 -21.13
C GLU A 108 4.48 -5.18 -22.05
N PRO A 109 5.77 -4.80 -22.16
CA PRO A 109 6.19 -3.62 -22.93
C PRO A 109 5.84 -3.73 -24.42
N GLU A 110 5.90 -4.94 -24.97
CA GLU A 110 5.42 -5.28 -26.31
C GLU A 110 4.28 -6.30 -26.21
N ARG A 111 3.34 -6.27 -27.17
CA ARG A 111 2.17 -7.16 -27.14
C ARG A 111 2.57 -8.63 -27.07
N GLY A 112 2.08 -9.34 -26.05
CA GLY A 112 2.36 -10.75 -25.80
C GLY A 112 3.70 -11.04 -25.10
N SER A 113 4.57 -10.04 -24.98
CA SER A 113 5.86 -10.16 -24.28
C SER A 113 5.66 -10.38 -22.78
N TRP A 114 6.72 -10.81 -22.09
CA TRP A 114 6.71 -10.95 -20.64
C TRP A 114 8.08 -10.55 -20.11
N ASN A 115 8.13 -9.40 -19.43
CA ASN A 115 9.36 -8.86 -18.90
C ASN A 115 9.78 -9.62 -17.63
N GLN A 116 10.50 -10.73 -17.82
CA GLN A 116 10.97 -11.55 -16.70
C GLN A 116 11.90 -10.77 -15.76
N ALA A 117 12.69 -9.82 -16.26
CA ALA A 117 13.59 -9.02 -15.43
C ALA A 117 12.81 -8.15 -14.43
N TYR A 118 11.75 -7.50 -14.90
CA TYR A 118 10.86 -6.71 -14.05
C TYR A 118 10.13 -7.59 -13.02
N VAL A 119 9.63 -8.76 -13.41
CA VAL A 119 9.00 -9.71 -12.48
C VAL A 119 9.97 -10.20 -11.40
N GLN A 120 11.24 -10.42 -11.75
CA GLN A 120 12.27 -10.74 -10.76
C GLN A 120 12.58 -9.56 -9.83
N GLU A 121 12.44 -8.33 -10.30
CA GLU A 121 12.54 -7.15 -9.45
C GLU A 121 11.39 -7.05 -8.45
N ILE A 122 10.16 -7.27 -8.90
CA ILE A 122 8.99 -7.37 -8.01
C ILE A 122 9.23 -8.46 -6.96
N ARG A 123 9.74 -9.64 -7.35
CA ARG A 123 10.06 -10.71 -6.40
C ARG A 123 11.08 -10.27 -5.36
N ARG A 124 12.14 -9.58 -5.75
CA ARG A 124 13.15 -9.06 -4.79
C ARG A 124 12.54 -8.06 -3.81
N ALA A 125 11.66 -7.17 -4.28
CA ALA A 125 10.95 -6.23 -3.42
C ALA A 125 10.02 -6.97 -2.43
N VAL A 126 9.24 -7.94 -2.92
CA VAL A 126 8.36 -8.78 -2.08
C VAL A 126 9.16 -9.57 -1.04
N ASP A 127 10.27 -10.18 -1.42
CA ASP A 127 11.14 -10.92 -0.51
C ASP A 127 11.76 -10.00 0.56
N SER A 128 12.08 -8.75 0.20
CA SER A 128 12.61 -7.75 1.13
C SER A 128 11.54 -7.29 2.12
N ALA A 129 10.34 -6.95 1.65
CA ALA A 129 9.18 -6.63 2.49
C ALA A 129 8.86 -7.79 3.44
N LYS A 130 8.86 -9.04 2.95
CA LYS A 130 8.66 -10.24 3.76
C LYS A 130 9.69 -10.38 4.88
N ARG A 131 10.98 -10.15 4.62
CA ARG A 131 12.04 -10.17 5.64
C ARG A 131 11.82 -9.08 6.71
N ALA A 132 11.29 -7.92 6.32
CA ALA A 132 10.91 -6.85 7.24
C ALA A 132 9.58 -7.10 7.98
N GLY A 133 8.85 -8.17 7.63
CA GLY A 133 7.53 -8.46 8.20
C GLY A 133 6.43 -7.51 7.69
N VAL A 134 6.55 -7.06 6.44
CA VAL A 134 5.61 -6.18 5.75
C VAL A 134 4.95 -6.98 4.62
N TYR A 135 3.63 -7.05 4.61
CA TYR A 135 2.84 -7.62 3.51
C TYR A 135 2.90 -6.72 2.28
N VAL A 136 2.63 -7.27 1.09
CA VAL A 136 2.60 -6.53 -0.17
C VAL A 136 1.22 -6.67 -0.82
N VAL A 137 0.58 -5.55 -1.15
CA VAL A 137 -0.52 -5.51 -2.11
C VAL A 137 0.11 -5.18 -3.47
N LEU A 138 -0.06 -6.07 -4.45
CA LEU A 138 0.42 -5.84 -5.81
C LEU A 138 -0.63 -5.03 -6.55
N ASP A 139 -0.30 -3.80 -6.89
CA ASP A 139 -1.23 -2.85 -7.51
C ASP A 139 -0.90 -2.66 -8.99
N MET A 140 -1.88 -2.94 -9.86
CA MET A 140 -1.76 -2.62 -11.28
C MET A 140 -2.16 -1.17 -11.51
N HIS A 141 -1.17 -0.32 -11.27
CA HIS A 141 -1.31 1.12 -11.22
C HIS A 141 -1.41 1.75 -12.60
N GLN A 142 -2.16 2.84 -12.67
CA GLN A 142 -2.19 3.76 -13.79
C GLN A 142 -2.67 5.12 -13.31
N ASP A 143 -2.17 6.17 -13.94
CA ASP A 143 -2.76 7.50 -13.90
C ASP A 143 -3.10 7.93 -15.33
N ALA A 144 -4.33 8.43 -15.55
CA ALA A 144 -4.80 8.89 -16.85
C ALA A 144 -4.40 7.97 -18.02
N TRP A 145 -4.56 6.66 -17.84
CA TRP A 145 -4.26 5.56 -18.76
C TRP A 145 -2.79 5.16 -18.89
N GLY A 146 -1.85 6.10 -19.14
CA GLY A 146 -0.46 5.73 -19.41
C GLY A 146 0.46 6.83 -19.92
N LYS A 147 1.75 6.49 -20.12
CA LYS A 147 2.78 7.39 -20.68
C LYS A 147 2.42 8.00 -22.03
N PHE A 148 1.65 7.26 -22.83
CA PHE A 148 1.44 7.54 -24.26
C PHE A 148 0.23 8.43 -24.54
N ILE A 149 -0.31 9.08 -23.51
CA ILE A 149 -1.38 10.09 -23.62
C ILE A 149 -0.85 11.54 -23.69
N ALA A 150 0.48 11.72 -23.59
CA ALA A 150 1.12 13.04 -23.64
C ALA A 150 0.77 13.80 -24.93
N THR A 151 0.58 15.12 -24.83
CA THR A 151 0.30 15.93 -26.02
C THR A 151 1.53 16.03 -26.93
N PRO A 152 1.44 15.62 -28.21
CA PRO A 152 2.57 15.68 -29.12
C PRO A 152 3.16 17.10 -29.25
N PRO A 153 4.47 17.25 -29.51
CA PRO A 153 5.08 18.54 -29.80
C PRO A 153 4.36 19.27 -30.94
N GLY A 154 4.19 20.59 -30.83
CA GLY A 154 3.57 21.43 -31.86
C GLY A 154 2.04 21.42 -31.92
N VAL A 155 1.35 20.56 -31.15
CA VAL A 155 -0.12 20.61 -31.03
C VAL A 155 -0.56 21.82 -30.20
N ASP A 156 -1.38 22.68 -30.78
CA ASP A 156 -2.04 23.78 -30.07
C ASP A 156 -3.34 23.29 -29.41
N CYS A 157 -3.48 23.56 -28.11
CA CYS A 157 -4.67 23.21 -27.33
C CYS A 157 -5.69 24.37 -27.25
N GLY A 158 -5.37 25.53 -27.84
CA GLY A 158 -6.19 26.73 -27.76
C GLY A 158 -6.22 27.34 -26.35
N PRO A 159 -7.07 28.35 -26.12
CA PRO A 159 -7.03 29.15 -24.90
C PRO A 159 -7.71 28.48 -23.69
N SER A 160 -8.53 27.46 -23.89
CA SER A 160 -9.38 26.87 -22.85
C SER A 160 -8.95 25.45 -22.42
N ARG A 161 -7.87 24.92 -22.99
CA ARG A 161 -7.33 23.60 -22.66
C ARG A 161 -5.83 23.67 -22.47
N GLU A 162 -5.30 22.67 -21.80
CA GLU A 162 -3.89 22.54 -21.45
C GLU A 162 -3.24 21.37 -22.20
N ARG A 163 -1.96 21.51 -22.53
CA ARG A 163 -1.16 20.39 -23.04
C ARG A 163 -0.94 19.39 -21.91
N ALA A 164 -1.20 18.10 -22.17
CA ALA A 164 -0.96 17.03 -21.22
C ALA A 164 0.50 16.55 -21.29
N ILE A 165 1.04 16.10 -20.16
CA ILE A 165 2.17 15.17 -20.09
C ILE A 165 1.65 13.73 -20.14
N GLY A 166 2.55 12.76 -20.24
CA GLY A 166 2.22 11.36 -19.98
C GLY A 166 2.22 11.06 -18.47
N TRP A 167 1.75 9.88 -18.10
CA TRP A 167 1.71 9.39 -16.72
C TRP A 167 2.29 7.97 -16.65
N ASP A 168 1.57 6.98 -16.15
CA ASP A 168 1.99 5.57 -16.02
C ASP A 168 0.81 4.61 -16.21
N GLY A 169 1.11 3.33 -16.43
CA GLY A 169 0.10 2.28 -16.57
C GLY A 169 0.23 1.50 -17.86
N ALA A 170 -0.61 1.79 -18.86
CA ALA A 170 -0.72 0.98 -20.07
C ALA A 170 0.46 1.18 -21.06
N PRO A 171 0.90 0.11 -21.75
CA PRO A 171 1.90 0.21 -22.81
C PRO A 171 1.35 0.92 -24.06
N GLN A 172 2.27 1.35 -24.94
CA GLN A 172 1.92 2.08 -26.16
C GLN A 172 0.99 1.28 -27.06
N TRP A 173 1.27 -0.02 -27.24
CA TRP A 173 0.52 -0.88 -28.14
C TRP A 173 -0.94 -1.10 -27.67
N ALA A 174 -1.22 -0.88 -26.38
CA ALA A 174 -2.57 -0.93 -25.82
C ALA A 174 -3.26 0.45 -25.78
N THR A 175 -2.55 1.53 -26.09
CA THR A 175 -3.07 2.90 -26.01
C THR A 175 -3.81 3.30 -27.28
N LEU A 176 -5.09 2.92 -27.38
CA LEU A 176 -5.93 3.20 -28.53
C LEU A 176 -6.78 4.47 -28.31
N THR A 177 -6.32 5.61 -28.80
CA THR A 177 -7.00 6.92 -28.60
C THR A 177 -7.90 7.34 -29.76
N ASP A 178 -7.92 6.60 -30.86
CA ASP A 178 -8.66 6.93 -32.10
C ASP A 178 -8.43 8.36 -32.62
N GLY A 179 -7.23 8.91 -32.42
CA GLY A 179 -6.89 10.27 -32.83
C GLY A 179 -7.62 11.35 -32.04
N ARG A 180 -8.28 11.02 -30.92
CA ARG A 180 -8.86 12.00 -30.02
C ARG A 180 -7.76 12.89 -29.43
N SER A 181 -8.13 14.16 -29.21
CA SER A 181 -7.23 15.16 -28.63
C SER A 181 -6.72 14.72 -27.26
N THR A 182 -5.41 14.82 -27.06
CA THR A 182 -4.74 14.65 -25.76
C THR A 182 -4.84 15.89 -24.87
N CYS A 183 -5.16 17.07 -25.44
CA CYS A 183 -5.37 18.30 -24.67
C CYS A 183 -6.48 18.09 -23.63
N ARG A 184 -6.19 18.54 -22.40
CA ARG A 184 -7.01 18.28 -21.21
C ARG A 184 -7.62 19.56 -20.64
N SER A 185 -8.62 19.41 -19.78
CA SER A 185 -9.03 20.52 -18.90
C SER A 185 -7.84 20.91 -18.00
N PRO A 186 -7.58 22.21 -17.81
CA PRO A 186 -6.44 22.65 -16.99
C PRO A 186 -6.45 22.01 -15.60
N GLY A 187 -5.31 21.46 -15.18
CA GLY A 187 -5.16 20.89 -13.83
C GLY A 187 -5.83 19.53 -13.59
N VAL A 188 -6.66 19.00 -14.49
CA VAL A 188 -7.31 17.68 -14.33
C VAL A 188 -6.83 16.71 -15.41
N ARG A 189 -6.12 15.65 -15.03
CA ARG A 189 -5.43 14.73 -15.97
C ARG A 189 -6.40 13.77 -16.66
N GLU A 190 -7.48 13.40 -15.98
CA GLU A 190 -8.54 12.51 -16.44
C GLU A 190 -9.38 13.16 -17.55
N LEU A 191 -9.51 14.49 -17.52
CA LEU A 191 -10.36 15.24 -18.44
C LEU A 191 -9.68 15.51 -19.78
N SER A 192 -9.21 14.44 -20.42
CA SER A 192 -8.66 14.39 -21.77
C SER A 192 -9.49 13.46 -22.67
N PRO A 193 -9.95 13.89 -23.85
CA PRO A 193 -10.67 13.01 -24.78
C PRO A 193 -9.89 11.75 -25.18
N ALA A 194 -8.56 11.85 -25.28
CA ALA A 194 -7.70 10.69 -25.55
C ALA A 194 -7.73 9.66 -24.43
N VAL A 195 -7.70 10.11 -23.17
CA VAL A 195 -7.79 9.25 -21.98
C VAL A 195 -9.14 8.55 -21.95
N SER A 196 -10.23 9.30 -22.07
CA SER A 196 -11.60 8.74 -22.11
C SER A 196 -11.76 7.68 -23.21
N GLN A 197 -11.19 7.94 -24.39
CA GLN A 197 -11.25 7.01 -25.53
C GLN A 197 -10.38 5.76 -25.35
N ALA A 198 -9.21 5.88 -24.71
CA ALA A 198 -8.35 4.74 -24.42
C ALA A 198 -9.04 3.76 -23.47
N PHE A 199 -9.63 4.27 -22.39
CA PHE A 199 -10.46 3.47 -21.48
C PHE A 199 -11.70 2.88 -22.16
N GLU A 200 -12.37 3.63 -23.03
CA GLU A 200 -13.51 3.11 -23.79
C GLU A 200 -13.11 1.90 -24.64
N ASN A 201 -11.98 2.01 -25.35
CA ASN A 201 -11.46 0.93 -26.17
C ASN A 201 -11.00 -0.27 -25.33
N PHE A 202 -10.50 -0.03 -24.11
CA PHE A 202 -10.19 -1.08 -23.15
C PHE A 202 -11.44 -1.83 -22.68
N TYR A 203 -12.48 -1.11 -22.25
CA TYR A 203 -13.72 -1.75 -21.82
C TYR A 203 -14.40 -2.53 -22.96
N ALA A 204 -14.26 -2.06 -24.20
CA ALA A 204 -14.75 -2.75 -25.39
C ALA A 204 -13.88 -3.94 -25.83
N ASP A 205 -12.75 -4.20 -25.14
CA ASP A 205 -11.72 -5.18 -25.52
C ASP A 205 -11.27 -5.05 -26.99
N ARG A 206 -11.21 -3.80 -27.47
CA ARG A 206 -10.79 -3.52 -28.84
C ARG A 206 -9.39 -4.04 -29.08
N ASP A 207 -9.20 -4.72 -30.21
CA ASP A 207 -7.94 -5.39 -30.57
C ASP A 207 -7.42 -6.35 -29.47
N GLY A 208 -8.30 -6.82 -28.60
CA GLY A 208 -7.98 -7.75 -27.51
C GLY A 208 -7.15 -7.14 -26.38
N ILE A 209 -7.16 -5.83 -26.16
CA ILE A 209 -6.30 -5.19 -25.14
C ILE A 209 -6.71 -5.54 -23.70
N GLN A 210 -8.00 -5.71 -23.41
CA GLN A 210 -8.46 -6.17 -22.09
C GLN A 210 -8.15 -7.66 -21.91
N SER A 211 -8.27 -8.45 -22.98
CA SER A 211 -7.82 -9.84 -23.01
C SER A 211 -6.35 -9.97 -22.64
N ALA A 212 -5.50 -9.11 -23.20
CA ALA A 212 -4.07 -9.11 -22.92
C ALA A 212 -3.78 -8.66 -21.48
N PHE A 213 -4.46 -7.64 -20.96
CA PHE A 213 -4.37 -7.23 -19.56
C PHE A 213 -4.72 -8.38 -18.60
N VAL A 214 -5.82 -9.10 -18.84
CA VAL A 214 -6.22 -10.28 -18.05
C VAL A 214 -5.18 -11.40 -18.14
N SER A 215 -4.58 -11.62 -19.32
CA SER A 215 -3.48 -12.57 -19.49
C SER A 215 -2.22 -12.15 -18.71
N THR A 216 -1.88 -10.86 -18.72
CA THR A 216 -0.76 -10.30 -17.95
C THR A 216 -0.96 -10.48 -16.45
N TRP A 217 -2.15 -10.21 -15.94
CA TRP A 217 -2.52 -10.53 -14.56
C TRP A 217 -2.37 -12.02 -14.26
N SER A 218 -2.87 -12.90 -15.14
CA SER A 218 -2.76 -14.35 -14.95
C SER A 218 -1.30 -14.81 -14.85
N ARG A 219 -0.39 -14.22 -15.64
CA ARG A 219 1.05 -14.50 -15.58
C ARG A 219 1.69 -13.97 -14.29
N LEU A 220 1.32 -12.75 -13.87
CA LEU A 220 1.81 -12.16 -12.62
C LEU A 220 1.38 -13.01 -11.43
N VAL A 221 0.09 -13.37 -11.35
CA VAL A 221 -0.48 -14.23 -10.31
C VAL A 221 0.24 -15.57 -10.24
N ALA A 222 0.48 -16.23 -11.39
CA ALA A 222 1.20 -17.49 -11.40
C ALA A 222 2.62 -17.40 -10.77
N ALA A 223 3.26 -16.23 -10.84
CA ALA A 223 4.57 -16.01 -10.21
C ALA A 223 4.50 -15.85 -8.68
N PHE A 224 3.35 -15.44 -8.13
CA PHE A 224 3.18 -15.12 -6.71
C PHE A 224 2.15 -15.99 -5.97
N ALA A 225 1.50 -16.93 -6.64
CA ALA A 225 0.39 -17.74 -6.10
C ALA A 225 0.72 -18.56 -4.84
N GLN A 226 2.00 -18.73 -4.49
CA GLN A 226 2.44 -19.45 -3.28
C GLN A 226 3.08 -18.53 -2.23
N GLU A 227 3.08 -17.20 -2.43
CA GLU A 227 3.82 -16.27 -1.59
C GLU A 227 2.93 -15.66 -0.49
N PRO A 228 3.00 -16.11 0.78
CA PRO A 228 2.17 -15.60 1.88
C PRO A 228 2.41 -14.13 2.23
N ALA A 229 3.53 -13.52 1.81
CA ALA A 229 3.77 -12.11 2.01
C ALA A 229 2.96 -11.23 1.06
N VAL A 230 2.45 -11.77 -0.06
CA VAL A 230 1.47 -11.05 -0.87
C VAL A 230 0.14 -11.09 -0.11
N ALA A 231 -0.34 -9.93 0.34
CA ALA A 231 -1.66 -9.80 0.95
C ALA A 231 -2.77 -9.99 -0.09
N GLY A 232 -2.54 -9.49 -1.31
CA GLY A 232 -3.51 -9.55 -2.38
C GLY A 232 -3.13 -8.77 -3.62
N TYR A 233 -4.09 -8.68 -4.52
CA TYR A 233 -3.99 -8.04 -5.82
C TYR A 233 -4.97 -6.87 -5.89
N ASP A 234 -4.48 -5.66 -6.10
CA ASP A 234 -5.30 -4.49 -6.40
C ASP A 234 -5.45 -4.36 -7.92
N LEU A 235 -6.66 -4.61 -8.40
CA LEU A 235 -6.89 -5.07 -9.77
C LEU A 235 -6.58 -4.03 -10.83
N PHE A 236 -6.97 -2.79 -10.57
CA PHE A 236 -6.82 -1.69 -11.51
C PHE A 236 -7.04 -0.37 -10.78
N ASN A 237 -5.97 0.40 -10.62
CA ASN A 237 -5.99 1.69 -9.94
C ASN A 237 -6.94 2.68 -10.60
N GLU A 238 -7.74 3.37 -9.79
CA GLU A 238 -8.61 4.49 -10.14
C GLU A 238 -9.26 4.39 -11.54
N PRO A 239 -10.07 3.36 -11.84
CA PRO A 239 -10.61 3.15 -13.18
C PRO A 239 -11.39 4.35 -13.69
N HIS A 240 -11.04 4.85 -14.87
CA HIS A 240 -11.71 5.97 -15.51
C HIS A 240 -13.09 5.56 -16.09
N TRP A 241 -13.98 6.53 -16.26
CA TRP A 241 -15.36 6.32 -16.72
C TRP A 241 -15.55 6.18 -18.25
N GLY A 242 -14.47 6.01 -19.01
CA GLY A 242 -14.49 5.99 -20.47
C GLY A 242 -15.18 7.22 -21.10
N ASN A 243 -15.89 7.01 -22.21
CA ASN A 243 -16.58 8.09 -22.93
C ASN A 243 -18.01 8.38 -22.41
N ASN A 244 -18.52 7.56 -21.49
CA ASN A 244 -19.89 7.70 -20.98
C ASN A 244 -19.95 7.32 -19.50
N ILE A 245 -20.06 8.35 -18.66
CA ILE A 245 -20.14 8.24 -17.20
C ILE A 245 -21.29 7.34 -16.71
N VAL A 246 -22.45 7.35 -17.38
CA VAL A 246 -23.62 6.55 -16.99
C VAL A 246 -23.39 5.05 -17.27
N ALA A 247 -22.63 4.73 -18.32
CA ALA A 247 -22.34 3.35 -18.70
C ALA A 247 -21.02 2.84 -18.11
N ALA A 248 -20.35 3.61 -17.25
CA ALA A 248 -19.02 3.28 -16.75
C ALA A 248 -19.04 2.14 -15.72
N THR A 249 -19.94 2.17 -14.74
CA THR A 249 -20.00 1.13 -13.70
C THR A 249 -20.38 -0.25 -14.25
N PRO A 250 -21.31 -0.41 -15.22
CA PRO A 250 -21.54 -1.72 -15.86
C PRO A 250 -20.33 -2.25 -16.63
N LYS A 251 -19.55 -1.37 -17.28
CA LYS A 251 -18.32 -1.77 -18.00
C LYS A 251 -17.24 -2.24 -17.04
N LEU A 252 -17.03 -1.50 -15.95
CA LEU A 252 -16.09 -1.88 -14.89
C LEU A 252 -16.49 -3.21 -14.24
N ALA A 253 -17.78 -3.37 -13.92
CA ALA A 253 -18.34 -4.61 -13.40
C ALA A 253 -18.08 -5.81 -14.34
N THR A 254 -18.32 -5.63 -15.65
CA THR A 254 -18.07 -6.66 -16.67
C THR A 254 -16.58 -7.04 -16.73
N PHE A 255 -15.69 -6.05 -16.64
CA PHE A 255 -14.25 -6.29 -16.61
C PHE A 255 -13.83 -7.08 -15.35
N TYR A 256 -14.30 -6.71 -14.16
CA TYR A 256 -13.98 -7.46 -12.94
C TYR A 256 -14.57 -8.88 -12.93
N ALA A 257 -15.79 -9.07 -13.46
CA ALA A 257 -16.40 -10.39 -13.64
C ALA A 257 -15.58 -11.30 -14.57
N ARG A 258 -14.74 -10.72 -15.42
CA ARG A 258 -13.80 -11.45 -16.27
C ARG A 258 -12.44 -11.68 -15.59
N LEU A 259 -11.90 -10.65 -14.93
CA LEU A 259 -10.55 -10.69 -14.36
C LEU A 259 -10.48 -11.59 -13.11
N ILE A 260 -11.44 -11.49 -12.20
CA ILE A 260 -11.42 -12.23 -10.92
C ILE A 260 -11.38 -13.76 -11.15
N PRO A 261 -12.24 -14.35 -12.01
CA PRO A 261 -12.14 -15.79 -12.29
C PRO A 261 -10.81 -16.20 -12.95
N ALA A 262 -10.21 -15.33 -13.78
CA ALA A 262 -8.92 -15.60 -14.40
C ALA A 262 -7.78 -15.64 -13.38
N ILE A 263 -7.78 -14.71 -12.41
CA ILE A 263 -6.86 -14.72 -11.27
C ILE A 263 -7.00 -16.04 -10.49
N ARG A 264 -8.23 -16.42 -10.12
CA ARG A 264 -8.47 -17.68 -9.41
C ARG A 264 -8.03 -18.91 -10.20
N ALA A 265 -8.20 -18.91 -11.51
CA ALA A 265 -7.72 -19.99 -12.38
C ALA A 265 -6.18 -20.05 -12.41
N ALA A 266 -5.51 -18.91 -12.48
CA ALA A 266 -4.05 -18.82 -12.46
C ALA A 266 -3.46 -19.28 -11.12
N GLU A 267 -4.05 -18.89 -9.99
CA GLU A 267 -3.63 -19.36 -8.66
C GLU A 267 -3.73 -20.89 -8.55
N ARG A 268 -4.87 -21.46 -8.96
CA ARG A 268 -5.06 -22.92 -8.96
C ARG A 268 -4.06 -23.63 -9.88
N ALA A 269 -3.84 -23.11 -11.08
CA ALA A 269 -2.92 -23.70 -12.04
C ALA A 269 -1.46 -23.66 -11.53
N ALA A 270 -1.09 -22.64 -10.77
CA ALA A 270 0.22 -22.51 -10.15
C ALA A 270 0.37 -23.28 -8.82
N GLY A 271 -0.66 -24.02 -8.38
CA GLY A 271 -0.64 -24.76 -7.12
C GLY A 271 -0.62 -23.86 -5.88
N GLY A 272 -1.16 -22.65 -6.01
CA GLY A 272 -1.21 -21.65 -4.95
C GLY A 272 -2.46 -21.71 -4.07
N PHE A 273 -2.63 -20.67 -3.26
CA PHE A 273 -3.84 -20.40 -2.49
C PHE A 273 -4.50 -19.10 -2.98
N PRO A 274 -5.82 -18.90 -2.76
CA PRO A 274 -6.49 -17.68 -3.17
C PRO A 274 -6.06 -16.50 -2.29
N HIS A 275 -5.44 -15.48 -2.89
CA HIS A 275 -5.09 -14.22 -2.26
C HIS A 275 -6.29 -13.26 -2.27
N ILE A 276 -6.25 -12.22 -1.44
CA ILE A 276 -7.30 -11.21 -1.42
C ILE A 276 -7.33 -10.49 -2.78
N VAL A 277 -8.52 -10.27 -3.31
CA VAL A 277 -8.73 -9.35 -4.43
C VAL A 277 -9.21 -8.00 -3.87
N PHE A 278 -8.40 -6.97 -4.04
CA PHE A 278 -8.77 -5.58 -3.78
C PHE A 278 -9.36 -5.01 -5.08
N PHE A 279 -10.58 -4.49 -5.03
CA PHE A 279 -11.25 -3.94 -6.20
C PHE A 279 -11.74 -2.52 -5.92
N GLU A 280 -11.50 -1.63 -6.87
CA GLU A 280 -11.76 -0.21 -6.72
C GLU A 280 -13.09 0.21 -7.36
N PRO A 281 -13.73 1.29 -6.88
CA PRO A 281 -14.77 1.99 -7.64
C PRO A 281 -14.12 2.81 -8.76
N LEU A 282 -14.91 3.43 -9.65
CA LEU A 282 -14.39 4.43 -10.58
C LEU A 282 -13.71 5.58 -9.83
N ILE A 283 -12.72 6.25 -10.44
CA ILE A 283 -12.00 7.42 -9.89
C ILE A 283 -12.91 8.58 -9.43
N LEU A 284 -14.16 8.60 -9.89
CA LEU A 284 -15.16 9.58 -9.45
C LEU A 284 -15.64 9.36 -8.02
N TRP A 285 -15.34 8.23 -7.39
CA TRP A 285 -15.74 7.93 -6.02
C TRP A 285 -15.32 9.06 -5.06
N PRO A 286 -16.19 9.45 -4.11
CA PRO A 286 -17.52 8.92 -3.77
C PRO A 286 -18.71 9.62 -4.48
N VAL A 287 -18.53 10.17 -5.68
CA VAL A 287 -19.60 10.91 -6.38
C VAL A 287 -20.48 9.99 -7.21
N GLY A 288 -21.79 10.04 -6.97
CA GLY A 288 -22.79 9.29 -7.72
C GLY A 288 -22.67 7.77 -7.51
N ASP A 289 -23.28 6.98 -8.40
CA ASP A 289 -23.09 5.54 -8.41
C ASP A 289 -21.82 5.21 -9.20
N SER A 290 -20.67 5.25 -8.51
CA SER A 290 -19.34 5.01 -9.08
C SER A 290 -18.78 3.62 -8.76
N ALA A 291 -19.44 2.87 -7.87
CA ALA A 291 -19.05 1.52 -7.49
C ALA A 291 -19.65 0.48 -8.48
N PRO A 292 -18.92 -0.60 -8.82
CA PRO A 292 -19.45 -1.64 -9.71
C PRO A 292 -20.69 -2.35 -9.12
N ASP A 293 -21.48 -3.01 -9.97
CA ASP A 293 -22.61 -3.81 -9.49
C ASP A 293 -22.11 -4.98 -8.61
N PRO A 294 -22.60 -5.14 -7.37
CA PRO A 294 -22.27 -6.29 -6.52
C PRO A 294 -22.51 -7.65 -7.16
N ALA A 295 -23.46 -7.77 -8.07
CA ALA A 295 -23.73 -9.02 -8.79
C ALA A 295 -22.56 -9.48 -9.68
N ALA A 296 -21.67 -8.57 -10.07
CA ALA A 296 -20.48 -8.88 -10.86
C ALA A 296 -19.26 -9.30 -10.00
N ILE A 297 -19.28 -9.01 -8.70
CA ILE A 297 -18.19 -9.34 -7.77
C ILE A 297 -18.51 -10.67 -7.07
N VAL A 298 -18.33 -11.76 -7.83
CA VAL A 298 -18.65 -13.13 -7.40
C VAL A 298 -17.39 -13.85 -6.93
N ASP A 299 -16.90 -13.47 -5.75
CA ASP A 299 -15.80 -14.13 -5.05
C ASP A 299 -15.93 -13.89 -3.54
N ASP A 300 -15.55 -14.86 -2.71
CA ASP A 300 -15.66 -14.77 -1.24
C ASP A 300 -14.48 -14.03 -0.58
N ASN A 301 -13.37 -13.90 -1.31
CA ASN A 301 -12.09 -13.36 -0.83
C ASN A 301 -11.78 -12.03 -1.53
N VAL A 302 -12.68 -11.06 -1.36
CA VAL A 302 -12.60 -9.71 -1.94
C VAL A 302 -12.65 -8.63 -0.85
N VAL A 303 -12.02 -7.50 -1.10
CA VAL A 303 -12.05 -6.29 -0.26
C VAL A 303 -12.34 -5.10 -1.16
N PHE A 304 -13.30 -4.26 -0.77
CA PHE A 304 -13.55 -3.01 -1.48
C PHE A 304 -12.43 -2.01 -1.18
N ALA A 305 -11.81 -1.43 -2.22
CA ALA A 305 -10.61 -0.60 -2.07
C ALA A 305 -10.80 0.81 -2.63
N PRO A 306 -11.61 1.69 -2.01
CA PRO A 306 -11.76 3.06 -2.46
C PRO A 306 -10.57 3.94 -2.01
N HIS A 307 -10.42 5.10 -2.65
CA HIS A 307 -9.45 6.13 -2.25
C HIS A 307 -10.15 7.30 -1.57
N ASN A 308 -9.75 7.62 -0.34
CA ASN A 308 -10.39 8.68 0.44
C ASN A 308 -9.51 9.93 0.52
N TYR A 309 -9.64 10.77 -0.50
CA TYR A 309 -9.00 12.10 -0.58
C TYR A 309 -9.91 13.26 -0.13
N ALA A 310 -11.00 12.99 0.59
CA ALA A 310 -11.87 14.03 1.13
C ALA A 310 -11.08 15.03 1.99
N GLU A 311 -11.34 16.32 1.82
CA GLU A 311 -10.63 17.43 2.47
C GLU A 311 -9.09 17.46 2.22
N SER A 312 -8.59 16.79 1.18
CA SER A 312 -7.18 16.85 0.75
C SER A 312 -7.04 17.47 -0.64
N ILE A 313 -7.16 16.67 -1.70
CA ILE A 313 -7.03 17.08 -3.09
C ILE A 313 -8.38 16.98 -3.80
N THR A 314 -9.41 17.53 -3.17
CA THR A 314 -10.82 17.45 -3.60
C THR A 314 -11.00 17.95 -5.04
N GLY A 315 -10.89 17.05 -6.00
CA GLY A 315 -11.23 17.28 -7.40
C GLY A 315 -12.74 17.22 -7.57
N PHE A 316 -13.27 16.00 -7.66
CA PHE A 316 -14.70 15.74 -7.86
C PHE A 316 -15.50 15.63 -6.55
N ASN A 317 -14.82 15.40 -5.42
CA ASN A 317 -15.44 15.10 -4.13
C ASN A 317 -15.63 16.35 -3.25
N SER A 318 -16.84 16.58 -2.74
CA SER A 318 -17.14 17.65 -1.76
C SER A 318 -17.53 17.12 -0.38
N LEU A 319 -17.41 15.81 -0.14
CA LEU A 319 -17.69 15.18 1.14
C LEU A 319 -16.60 15.51 2.18
N THR A 320 -16.99 15.49 3.45
CA THR A 320 -16.04 15.43 4.57
C THR A 320 -15.37 14.06 4.66
N ILE A 321 -14.28 13.97 5.43
CA ILE A 321 -13.59 12.70 5.70
C ILE A 321 -14.56 11.65 6.28
N GLU A 322 -15.39 12.04 7.25
CA GLU A 322 -16.37 11.17 7.90
C GLU A 322 -17.42 10.66 6.91
N GLN A 323 -17.92 11.55 6.05
CA GLN A 323 -18.92 11.21 5.03
C GLN A 323 -18.36 10.22 3.99
N ALA A 324 -17.10 10.39 3.57
CA ALA A 324 -16.45 9.45 2.67
C ALA A 324 -16.23 8.08 3.33
N PHE A 325 -15.87 8.03 4.62
CA PHE A 325 -15.79 6.76 5.36
C PHE A 325 -17.14 6.06 5.51
N GLU A 326 -18.20 6.82 5.77
CA GLU A 326 -19.55 6.28 5.83
C GLU A 326 -20.00 5.74 4.47
N GLN A 327 -19.65 6.42 3.37
CA GLN A 327 -19.90 5.94 2.02
C GLN A 327 -19.11 4.64 1.74
N ALA A 328 -17.84 4.58 2.12
CA ALA A 328 -17.03 3.36 1.96
C ALA A 328 -17.64 2.17 2.73
N ARG A 329 -18.12 2.41 3.95
CA ARG A 329 -18.82 1.42 4.78
C ARG A 329 -20.12 0.94 4.12
N HIS A 330 -20.91 1.88 3.60
CA HIS A 330 -22.15 1.57 2.88
C HIS A 330 -21.87 0.73 1.63
N ASP A 331 -20.90 1.11 0.82
CA ASP A 331 -20.55 0.40 -0.41
C ASP A 331 -19.99 -0.99 -0.12
N ALA A 332 -19.06 -1.12 0.83
CA ALA A 332 -18.53 -2.41 1.27
C ALA A 332 -19.65 -3.37 1.74
N ALA A 333 -20.65 -2.83 2.45
CA ALA A 333 -21.82 -3.60 2.91
C ALA A 333 -22.70 -4.11 1.75
N ARG A 334 -22.79 -3.38 0.62
CA ARG A 334 -23.49 -3.88 -0.61
C ARG A 334 -22.85 -5.16 -1.14
N TYR A 335 -21.53 -5.29 -1.00
CA TYR A 335 -20.79 -6.50 -1.34
C TYR A 335 -20.73 -7.50 -0.17
N GLY A 336 -21.21 -7.15 1.02
CA GLY A 336 -21.06 -7.97 2.22
C GLY A 336 -19.60 -8.22 2.59
N THR A 337 -18.66 -7.33 2.23
CA THR A 337 -17.24 -7.42 2.60
C THR A 337 -16.80 -6.23 3.46
N THR A 338 -15.54 -6.21 3.86
CA THR A 338 -14.86 -5.04 4.46
C THR A 338 -14.28 -4.14 3.36
N PHE A 339 -13.82 -2.97 3.75
CA PHE A 339 -13.01 -2.11 2.89
C PHE A 339 -11.62 -1.86 3.47
N TRP A 340 -10.72 -1.42 2.60
CA TRP A 340 -9.35 -1.01 2.91
C TRP A 340 -9.02 0.19 2.03
N ILE A 341 -8.56 1.30 2.61
CA ILE A 341 -8.38 2.53 1.82
C ILE A 341 -7.04 2.46 1.05
N GLY A 342 -7.12 2.27 -0.27
CA GLY A 342 -5.95 2.11 -1.13
C GLY A 342 -5.01 3.32 -1.11
N GLU A 343 -5.60 4.51 -1.03
CA GLU A 343 -4.89 5.77 -1.01
C GLU A 343 -5.59 6.84 -0.17
N TYR A 344 -4.78 7.60 0.55
CA TYR A 344 -5.13 8.84 1.22
C TYR A 344 -3.85 9.61 1.55
N GLY A 345 -3.91 10.92 1.69
CA GLY A 345 -2.74 11.73 2.02
C GLY A 345 -3.03 13.21 2.02
N TRP A 346 -2.09 14.02 2.53
CA TRP A 346 -2.11 15.49 2.44
C TRP A 346 -0.71 15.97 2.04
N PHE A 347 -0.67 16.88 1.07
CA PHE A 347 0.56 17.17 0.30
C PHE A 347 1.09 18.59 0.49
N ALA A 348 0.57 19.31 1.48
CA ALA A 348 0.95 20.68 1.78
C ALA A 348 0.64 21.03 3.25
N ASP A 349 1.30 22.05 3.78
CA ASP A 349 1.03 22.66 5.09
C ASP A 349 0.77 21.61 6.21
N PRO A 350 1.76 20.78 6.58
CA PRO A 350 1.57 19.69 7.54
C PRO A 350 0.96 20.13 8.88
N PRO A 351 1.38 21.25 9.51
CA PRO A 351 0.76 21.72 10.76
C PRO A 351 -0.74 21.96 10.64
N ARG A 352 -1.20 22.54 9.53
CA ARG A 352 -2.63 22.81 9.31
C ARG A 352 -3.43 21.56 8.96
N ASN A 353 -2.81 20.58 8.32
CA ASN A 353 -3.47 19.36 7.88
C ASN A 353 -3.35 18.21 8.89
N GLN A 354 -2.54 18.34 9.94
CA GLN A 354 -2.42 17.32 10.98
C GLN A 354 -3.75 17.00 11.66
N GLU A 355 -4.59 18.02 11.92
CA GLU A 355 -5.92 17.82 12.51
C GLU A 355 -6.81 16.92 11.64
N ARG A 356 -6.71 17.04 10.32
CA ARG A 356 -7.44 16.19 9.38
C ARG A 356 -6.96 14.75 9.44
N LEU A 357 -5.63 14.55 9.51
CA LEU A 357 -5.06 13.22 9.67
C LEU A 357 -5.42 12.58 11.02
N LEU A 358 -5.52 13.37 12.10
CA LEU A 358 -5.99 12.89 13.41
C LEU A 358 -7.45 12.41 13.36
N ARG A 359 -8.34 13.16 12.68
CA ARG A 359 -9.73 12.74 12.43
C ARG A 359 -9.79 11.47 11.60
N TYR A 360 -9.00 11.40 10.53
CA TYR A 360 -8.89 10.23 9.67
C TYR A 360 -8.46 8.98 10.46
N ALA A 361 -7.37 9.09 11.23
CA ALA A 361 -6.86 8.02 12.09
C ALA A 361 -7.89 7.53 13.12
N THR A 362 -8.69 8.44 13.67
CA THR A 362 -9.78 8.10 14.61
C THR A 362 -10.85 7.25 13.93
N LEU A 363 -11.19 7.54 12.68
CA LEU A 363 -12.16 6.78 11.89
C LEU A 363 -11.60 5.41 11.50
N GLU A 364 -10.32 5.33 11.11
CA GLU A 364 -9.65 4.05 10.89
C GLU A 364 -9.73 3.14 12.11
N ASP A 365 -9.46 3.68 13.30
CA ASP A 365 -9.52 2.92 14.55
C ASP A 365 -10.95 2.50 14.89
N THR A 366 -11.91 3.42 14.78
CA THR A 366 -13.33 3.20 15.13
C THR A 366 -13.98 2.14 14.24
N LEU A 367 -13.65 2.15 12.95
CA LEU A 367 -14.19 1.20 11.97
C LEU A 367 -13.36 -0.08 11.87
N PHE A 368 -12.23 -0.15 12.59
CA PHE A 368 -11.23 -1.22 12.49
C PHE A 368 -10.80 -1.49 11.03
N ILE A 369 -10.50 -0.40 10.31
CA ILE A 369 -10.00 -0.44 8.94
C ILE A 369 -8.57 0.09 8.89
N GLY A 370 -7.87 -0.24 7.82
CA GLY A 370 -6.59 0.35 7.50
C GLY A 370 -6.56 0.85 6.07
N GLY A 371 -5.36 1.22 5.64
CA GLY A 371 -5.11 1.76 4.31
C GLY A 371 -3.63 1.90 4.02
N ALA A 372 -3.32 2.49 2.87
CA ALA A 372 -1.97 2.89 2.50
C ALA A 372 -1.90 4.40 2.25
N TRP A 373 -1.03 5.08 3.00
CA TRP A 373 -0.72 6.49 2.81
C TRP A 373 -0.06 6.71 1.45
N TRP A 374 -0.53 7.69 0.69
CA TRP A 374 0.11 8.19 -0.53
C TRP A 374 1.02 9.37 -0.15
N GLN A 375 2.35 9.26 -0.27
CA GLN A 375 3.13 8.07 -0.56
C GLN A 375 4.46 8.05 0.21
N TRP A 376 5.19 6.92 0.14
CA TRP A 376 6.46 6.70 0.83
C TRP A 376 7.53 7.74 0.46
N LYS A 377 7.75 7.95 -0.83
CA LYS A 377 8.66 8.94 -1.41
C LYS A 377 8.24 9.27 -2.84
N GLN A 378 8.53 10.48 -3.31
CA GLN A 378 8.25 10.93 -4.68
C GLN A 378 9.49 11.58 -5.27
N ALA A 379 9.81 11.28 -6.52
CA ALA A 379 10.93 11.90 -7.21
C ALA A 379 10.57 13.31 -7.73
N CYS A 380 11.57 14.15 -7.90
CA CYS A 380 11.43 15.48 -8.51
C CYS A 380 10.91 15.41 -9.95
N GLY A 381 11.28 14.37 -10.71
CA GLY A 381 10.82 14.18 -12.10
C GLY A 381 9.46 13.51 -12.24
N ASP A 382 8.81 13.13 -11.13
CA ASP A 382 7.51 12.46 -11.15
C ASP A 382 6.45 13.32 -11.88
N PRO A 383 5.60 12.74 -12.75
CA PRO A 383 4.52 13.46 -13.43
C PRO A 383 3.64 14.34 -12.53
N HIS A 384 3.44 13.95 -11.27
CA HIS A 384 2.68 14.75 -10.29
C HIS A 384 3.40 16.05 -9.92
N SER A 385 4.74 16.04 -9.88
CA SER A 385 5.58 17.23 -9.64
C SER A 385 5.64 18.14 -10.86
N ILE A 386 5.64 17.56 -12.06
CA ILE A 386 5.77 18.27 -13.33
C ILE A 386 4.42 18.86 -13.78
N GLY A 387 3.38 18.02 -13.88
CA GLY A 387 2.00 18.37 -14.23
C GLY A 387 1.75 18.84 -15.66
N VAL A 388 2.65 19.64 -16.24
CA VAL A 388 2.55 20.20 -17.60
C VAL A 388 3.92 20.19 -18.29
N PRO A 389 3.98 20.11 -19.63
CA PRO A 389 5.24 19.99 -20.33
C PRO A 389 6.20 21.15 -20.03
N GLY A 390 7.45 20.82 -19.68
CA GLY A 390 8.54 21.75 -19.41
C GLY A 390 8.47 22.47 -18.07
N ARG A 391 7.52 22.14 -17.19
CA ARG A 391 7.46 22.73 -15.85
C ARG A 391 8.51 22.11 -14.93
N GLU A 392 9.24 22.97 -14.22
CA GLU A 392 10.14 22.54 -13.16
C GLU A 392 9.32 22.13 -11.91
N PRO A 393 9.77 21.10 -11.17
CA PRO A 393 9.09 20.67 -9.96
C PRO A 393 9.12 21.76 -8.87
N PRO A 394 8.16 21.75 -7.92
CA PRO A 394 8.26 22.58 -6.73
C PRO A 394 9.59 22.36 -6.00
N PRO A 395 10.18 23.40 -5.37
CA PRO A 395 11.47 23.28 -4.70
C PRO A 395 11.45 22.31 -3.51
N LEU A 396 10.27 22.04 -2.94
CA LEU A 396 10.08 21.10 -1.86
C LEU A 396 8.82 20.28 -2.11
N LEU A 397 8.96 18.96 -2.15
CA LEU A 397 7.87 18.00 -2.15
C LEU A 397 7.56 17.57 -0.71
N ILE A 398 6.28 17.48 -0.39
CA ILE A 398 5.78 17.08 0.93
C ILE A 398 4.92 15.84 0.74
N HIS A 399 5.50 14.68 1.07
CA HIS A 399 4.80 13.38 1.11
C HIS A 399 4.92 12.83 2.53
N LEU A 400 5.26 11.55 2.73
CA LEU A 400 5.69 11.09 4.05
C LEU A 400 7.04 11.71 4.48
N ARG A 401 7.85 12.10 3.48
CA ARG A 401 9.15 12.75 3.63
C ARG A 401 9.15 14.11 2.95
N TYR A 402 10.08 14.96 3.40
CA TYR A 402 10.46 16.18 2.71
C TYR A 402 11.53 15.86 1.66
N THR A 403 11.29 16.23 0.40
CA THR A 403 12.25 16.05 -0.69
C THR A 403 12.49 17.36 -1.40
N GLU A 404 13.72 17.87 -1.36
CA GLU A 404 14.12 19.10 -2.05
C GLU A 404 14.44 18.82 -3.52
N CYS A 405 14.01 19.75 -4.38
CA CYS A 405 14.19 19.68 -5.82
C CYS A 405 14.88 20.93 -6.40
N PRO A 406 15.66 20.78 -7.48
CA PRO A 406 16.03 19.51 -8.11
C PRO A 406 17.11 18.75 -7.31
N GLY A 407 17.20 17.43 -7.51
CA GLY A 407 18.27 16.60 -6.93
C GLY A 407 17.83 15.56 -5.91
N ASP A 408 16.53 15.49 -5.60
CA ASP A 408 15.94 14.46 -4.75
C ASP A 408 16.60 14.38 -3.36
N VAL A 409 16.92 15.53 -2.77
CA VAL A 409 17.58 15.59 -1.46
C VAL A 409 16.55 15.31 -0.37
N ASP A 410 16.69 14.17 0.31
CA ASP A 410 15.82 13.75 1.41
C ASP A 410 16.16 14.51 2.71
N HIS A 411 15.20 15.29 3.20
CA HIS A 411 15.29 16.04 4.47
C HIS A 411 14.65 15.29 5.64
N GLY A 412 14.30 14.03 5.45
CA GLY A 412 13.72 13.16 6.45
C GLY A 412 12.19 13.27 6.56
N TRP A 413 11.68 12.74 7.66
CA TRP A 413 10.23 12.60 7.90
C TRP A 413 9.53 13.93 8.06
N VAL A 414 8.28 13.99 7.58
CA VAL A 414 7.35 15.03 8.00
C VAL A 414 6.82 14.65 9.40
N PRO A 415 7.20 15.39 10.47
CA PRO A 415 6.91 14.97 11.85
C PRO A 415 5.42 14.86 12.14
N GLU A 416 4.60 15.74 11.55
CA GLU A 416 3.15 15.75 11.73
C GLU A 416 2.48 14.48 11.20
N TRP A 417 2.99 13.92 10.11
CA TRP A 417 2.50 12.67 9.54
C TRP A 417 2.96 11.46 10.34
N VAL A 418 4.26 11.34 10.61
CA VAL A 418 4.79 10.16 11.31
C VAL A 418 4.27 10.06 12.74
N GLN A 419 3.98 11.17 13.42
CA GLN A 419 3.34 11.14 14.75
C GLN A 419 2.02 10.38 14.74
N VAL A 420 1.22 10.51 13.67
CA VAL A 420 -0.11 9.90 13.56
C VAL A 420 -0.06 8.51 12.92
N LEU A 421 0.74 8.35 11.87
CA LEU A 421 0.81 7.11 11.09
C LEU A 421 1.56 5.99 11.82
N SER A 422 2.46 6.32 12.75
CA SER A 422 3.22 5.33 13.54
C SER A 422 2.57 4.94 14.88
N ARG A 423 1.34 5.40 15.14
CA ARG A 423 0.60 5.15 16.39
C ARG A 423 0.47 3.64 16.71
N PRO A 424 0.40 3.24 17.99
CA PRO A 424 0.26 1.83 18.36
C PRO A 424 -1.03 1.22 17.78
N TYR A 425 -0.98 -0.03 17.34
CA TYR A 425 -2.16 -0.72 16.83
C TYR A 425 -2.00 -2.23 16.90
N PRO A 426 -3.12 -2.99 16.92
CA PRO A 426 -3.04 -4.43 16.74
C PRO A 426 -2.82 -4.77 15.26
N ARG A 427 -1.69 -5.43 14.97
CA ARG A 427 -1.41 -6.00 13.65
C ARG A 427 -2.30 -7.22 13.38
N ALA A 428 -2.52 -8.05 14.40
CA ALA A 428 -3.43 -9.19 14.35
C ALA A 428 -4.06 -9.47 15.72
N THR A 429 -5.34 -9.82 15.76
CA THR A 429 -6.10 -10.07 17.00
C THR A 429 -6.86 -11.40 16.93
N PRO A 430 -6.86 -12.23 17.97
CA PRO A 430 -7.67 -13.44 17.99
C PRO A 430 -9.15 -13.09 18.13
N GLY A 431 -10.01 -13.77 17.37
CA GLY A 431 -11.46 -13.55 17.43
C GLY A 431 -11.88 -12.25 16.76
N ARG A 432 -12.78 -11.49 17.40
CA ARG A 432 -13.38 -10.26 16.85
C ARG A 432 -13.07 -9.06 17.73
N VAL A 433 -12.64 -7.98 17.09
CA VAL A 433 -12.53 -6.67 17.73
C VAL A 433 -13.93 -6.07 17.89
N ALA A 434 -14.24 -5.64 19.11
CA ALA A 434 -15.47 -4.93 19.45
C ALA A 434 -15.26 -3.42 19.51
N ARG A 435 -14.09 -2.98 19.99
CA ARG A 435 -13.71 -1.57 20.07
C ARG A 435 -12.20 -1.42 19.96
N PHE A 436 -11.76 -0.41 19.22
CA PHE A 436 -10.35 -0.06 19.12
C PHE A 436 -10.19 1.46 19.12
N ARG A 437 -9.19 1.94 19.86
CA ARG A 437 -8.75 3.33 19.87
C ARG A 437 -7.24 3.37 20.05
N SER A 438 -6.56 4.16 19.23
CA SER A 438 -5.17 4.55 19.44
C SER A 438 -5.07 6.07 19.50
N ASP A 439 -4.43 6.59 20.55
CA ASP A 439 -4.13 8.00 20.69
C ASP A 439 -2.74 8.29 20.06
N PRO A 440 -2.66 9.00 18.93
CA PRO A 440 -1.39 9.32 18.28
C PRO A 440 -0.56 10.41 18.99
N LEU A 441 -1.13 11.15 19.95
CA LEU A 441 -0.41 12.18 20.69
C LEU A 441 0.21 11.62 21.97
N GLN A 442 -0.48 10.67 22.61
CA GLN A 442 0.02 9.96 23.80
C GLN A 442 0.68 8.61 23.47
N TRP A 443 0.52 8.11 22.23
CA TRP A 443 0.86 6.74 21.82
C TRP A 443 0.32 5.70 22.79
N GLU A 444 -0.92 5.89 23.24
CA GLU A 444 -1.66 4.95 24.08
C GLU A 444 -2.71 4.22 23.27
N MET A 445 -3.06 3.01 23.68
CA MET A 445 -3.99 2.15 22.94
C MET A 445 -4.98 1.49 23.88
N ASP A 446 -6.24 1.37 23.46
CA ASP A 446 -7.25 0.50 24.08
C ASP A 446 -7.88 -0.39 23.00
N LEU A 447 -7.93 -1.69 23.27
CA LEU A 447 -8.46 -2.70 22.36
C LEU A 447 -9.35 -3.68 23.13
N GLU A 448 -10.62 -3.75 22.75
CA GLU A 448 -11.58 -4.71 23.27
C GLU A 448 -11.92 -5.72 22.20
N GLY A 449 -11.96 -7.00 22.57
CA GLY A 449 -12.35 -8.06 21.66
C GLY A 449 -12.85 -9.30 22.39
N THR A 450 -13.34 -10.25 21.61
CA THR A 450 -13.79 -11.56 22.12
C THR A 450 -13.21 -12.66 21.25
N ALA A 451 -12.65 -13.68 21.89
CA ALA A 451 -12.14 -14.89 21.25
C ALA A 451 -12.71 -16.15 21.90
N ASP A 452 -13.29 -17.04 21.08
CA ASP A 452 -13.89 -18.30 21.55
C ASP A 452 -12.84 -19.29 22.10
N ALA A 453 -11.61 -19.20 21.60
CA ALA A 453 -10.47 -19.97 22.04
C ALA A 453 -9.34 -19.04 22.51
N PRO A 454 -8.45 -19.50 23.42
CA PRO A 454 -7.23 -18.78 23.74
C PRO A 454 -6.41 -18.49 22.49
N GLY A 455 -5.90 -17.26 22.38
CA GLY A 455 -5.13 -16.82 21.22
C GLY A 455 -4.11 -15.76 21.58
N GLU A 456 -3.24 -15.41 20.63
CA GLU A 456 -2.19 -14.42 20.82
C GLU A 456 -2.38 -13.24 19.85
N ALA A 457 -2.64 -12.07 20.41
CA ALA A 457 -2.65 -10.80 19.69
C ALA A 457 -1.21 -10.34 19.43
N ASP A 458 -1.02 -9.65 18.32
CA ASP A 458 0.25 -9.10 17.85
C ASP A 458 0.10 -7.60 17.67
N LEU A 459 0.84 -6.81 18.44
CA LEU A 459 0.71 -5.36 18.50
C LEU A 459 2.01 -4.69 18.05
N TRP A 460 1.86 -3.57 17.35
CA TRP A 460 2.91 -2.57 17.21
C TRP A 460 2.80 -1.54 18.33
N ILE A 461 3.93 -1.18 18.94
CA ILE A 461 4.03 -0.11 19.94
C ILE A 461 5.25 0.75 19.58
N PRO A 462 5.09 2.02 19.17
CA PRO A 462 6.21 2.88 18.79
C PRO A 462 7.07 3.21 20.01
N ASP A 463 8.38 3.38 19.83
CA ASP A 463 9.30 3.74 20.93
C ASP A 463 9.00 5.14 21.47
N ARG A 464 9.00 5.29 22.80
CA ARG A 464 9.03 6.59 23.47
C ARG A 464 10.31 6.71 24.25
N SER A 465 11.17 7.61 23.80
CA SER A 465 12.44 7.88 24.46
C SER A 465 12.26 8.12 25.96
N GLY A 466 12.96 7.32 26.77
CA GLY A 466 12.93 7.39 28.23
C GLY A 466 11.70 6.79 28.90
N LEU A 467 10.82 6.09 28.17
CA LEU A 467 9.66 5.39 28.72
C LEU A 467 9.64 3.93 28.27
N ARG A 468 9.05 3.06 29.09
CA ARG A 468 8.78 1.66 28.74
C ARG A 468 7.28 1.44 28.55
N PRO A 469 6.86 0.67 27.53
CA PRO A 469 5.46 0.34 27.36
C PRO A 469 5.02 -0.68 28.41
N VAL A 470 3.85 -0.45 28.97
CA VAL A 470 3.14 -1.39 29.83
C VAL A 470 1.91 -1.87 29.09
N VAL A 471 1.83 -3.18 28.90
CA VAL A 471 0.68 -3.84 28.28
C VAL A 471 -0.06 -4.62 29.35
N ALA A 472 -1.31 -4.28 29.60
CA ALA A 472 -2.13 -4.87 30.65
C ALA A 472 -3.61 -4.80 30.27
N GLY A 473 -4.48 -5.31 31.14
CA GLY A 473 -5.93 -5.21 30.99
C GLY A 473 -6.65 -6.53 31.27
N ALA A 474 -7.98 -6.50 31.21
CA ALA A 474 -8.80 -7.67 31.50
C ALA A 474 -8.61 -8.78 30.44
N GLY A 475 -8.55 -10.04 30.87
CA GLY A 475 -8.39 -11.19 29.96
C GLY A 475 -6.97 -11.39 29.42
N VAL A 476 -6.04 -10.46 29.66
CA VAL A 476 -4.61 -10.61 29.34
C VAL A 476 -3.97 -11.63 30.28
N GLN A 477 -3.35 -12.67 29.71
CA GLN A 477 -2.71 -13.77 30.46
C GLN A 477 -1.19 -13.62 30.53
N ARG A 478 -0.58 -13.28 29.39
CA ARG A 478 0.87 -13.19 29.24
C ARG A 478 1.19 -12.15 28.18
N VAL A 479 2.21 -11.36 28.44
CA VAL A 479 2.75 -10.37 27.51
C VAL A 479 4.21 -10.71 27.23
N ARG A 480 4.58 -10.77 25.96
CA ARG A 480 5.98 -10.83 25.52
C ARG A 480 6.28 -9.61 24.67
N LEU A 481 7.12 -8.73 25.18
CA LEU A 481 7.63 -7.56 24.47
C LEU A 481 8.94 -7.92 23.77
N VAL A 482 9.01 -7.67 22.47
CA VAL A 482 10.21 -7.85 21.66
C VAL A 482 10.63 -6.47 21.15
N PRO A 483 11.77 -5.91 21.60
CA PRO A 483 12.32 -4.69 21.02
C PRO A 483 12.63 -4.89 19.54
N VAL A 484 12.26 -3.92 18.73
CA VAL A 484 12.53 -3.87 17.28
C VAL A 484 12.97 -2.45 16.92
N ALA A 485 13.43 -2.23 15.68
CA ALA A 485 13.69 -0.88 15.22
C ALA A 485 12.43 -0.01 15.37
N GLY A 486 12.61 1.19 15.94
CA GLY A 486 11.53 2.17 16.13
C GLY A 486 10.49 1.85 17.21
N GLY A 487 10.57 0.71 17.92
CA GLY A 487 9.56 0.37 18.92
C GLY A 487 9.60 -1.07 19.43
N TYR A 488 8.42 -1.63 19.66
CA TYR A 488 8.23 -2.96 20.21
C TYR A 488 7.16 -3.73 19.44
N ARG A 489 7.36 -5.04 19.33
CA ARG A 489 6.32 -6.00 18.99
C ARG A 489 5.85 -6.67 20.27
N ALA A 490 4.57 -6.49 20.60
CA ALA A 490 3.98 -7.12 21.78
C ALA A 490 3.11 -8.31 21.37
N PHE A 491 3.43 -9.47 21.92
CA PHE A 491 2.64 -10.69 21.76
C PHE A 491 1.85 -10.94 23.03
N VAL A 492 0.53 -10.81 22.95
CA VAL A 492 -0.38 -10.77 24.11
C VAL A 492 -1.32 -11.96 24.06
N SER A 493 -1.12 -12.91 24.98
CA SER A 493 -2.03 -14.03 25.15
C SER A 493 -3.32 -13.57 25.82
N VAL A 494 -4.46 -13.85 25.18
CA VAL A 494 -5.81 -13.48 25.65
C VAL A 494 -6.75 -14.67 25.63
N ARG A 495 -7.85 -14.60 26.39
CA ARG A 495 -8.90 -15.63 26.44
C ARG A 495 -10.26 -15.00 26.69
N GLY A 496 -11.29 -15.48 25.98
CA GLY A 496 -12.67 -15.00 26.15
C GLY A 496 -12.81 -13.55 25.72
N THR A 497 -13.62 -12.78 26.45
CA THR A 497 -13.66 -11.32 26.32
C THR A 497 -12.42 -10.71 26.97
N TYR A 498 -11.72 -9.86 26.23
CA TYR A 498 -10.48 -9.22 26.67
C TYR A 498 -10.49 -7.72 26.39
N ASN A 499 -9.71 -7.00 27.20
CA ASN A 499 -9.36 -5.60 27.01
C ASN A 499 -7.83 -5.50 27.14
N ILE A 500 -7.16 -5.05 26.09
CA ILE A 500 -5.72 -4.78 26.06
C ILE A 500 -5.51 -3.27 26.08
N GLN A 501 -4.72 -2.80 27.03
CA GLN A 501 -4.33 -1.41 27.20
C GLN A 501 -2.81 -1.30 27.03
N VAL A 502 -2.38 -0.32 26.24
CA VAL A 502 -0.97 0.08 26.13
C VAL A 502 -0.82 1.45 26.76
N ARG A 503 0.02 1.53 27.79
CA ARG A 503 0.36 2.74 28.56
C ARG A 503 1.87 2.84 28.73
N TRP A 504 2.33 3.90 29.37
CA TRP A 504 3.75 4.22 29.50
C TRP A 504 4.17 4.45 30.94
N THR A 505 5.34 3.93 31.32
CA THR A 505 5.98 4.20 32.62
C THR A 505 7.40 4.67 32.42
N ARG A 506 7.92 5.45 33.38
CA ARG A 506 9.33 5.87 33.41
C ARG A 506 10.25 4.72 33.80
#